data_AF-A0A0C2CUS8-F1
#
_entry.id   AF-A0A0C2CUS8-F1
#
_cell.length_a   1.000
_cell.length_b   1.000
_cell.length_c   1.000
_cell.angle_alpha   90.00
_cell.angle_beta   90.00
_cell.angle_gamma   90.00
#
_symmetry.space_group_name_H-M   'P 1'
#
loop_
_entity.id
_entity.type
_entity.pdbx_description
1 polymer ?
#
loop_
_entity_poly.entity_id
_entity_poly.type
_entity_poly.pdbx_seq_one_letter_code
_entity_poly.pdbx_strand_id
1 'polypeptide(L)'
;MGRRIVLVSLAAAVCAAAITLSCVANDDEHDPFRGDVTPAPDAWIPAPLPEAYCEILVEGKGVKDMETDYLPHVITCENGGANLEALKAQAIAARSVAYYYIANQGSVCDSQGCQVYTCGAEPSAKAYQAVAETSGQYINYNGVLTYAFYVAGDPNTPPPACVGNPNVGTEHWVTYNEGQSSADVEQTALGWVFEPNEAGFGQNRGCMSQWGARCLENNEGYDYQQVLRFYYGEDTLITQAQGACVEDLGDGDGDSGDGDGDGDGDGDSGDGDGDTDSWGEGDTGPDSDTDCNVGSLGCVCTMGGGCDPGLICIDDACVPEAPSDDDDGESGVSSGFQDDAFATADGCACSAQPTTGSGAGAGALGMLGMLGMLGVSAIGRPRRRSRH
;
A
#
# COMPACT_ATOMS: atom_id res chain seq x y z
N MET A 1 -48.35 -49.24 63.82
CA MET A 1 -49.76 -49.64 64.04
C MET A 1 -50.57 -48.37 64.22
N GLY A 2 -51.60 -48.12 63.41
CA GLY A 2 -52.61 -47.06 63.59
C GLY A 2 -52.19 -45.65 63.15
N ARG A 3 -52.70 -45.12 62.03
CA ARG A 3 -53.97 -44.33 61.87
C ARG A 3 -53.79 -42.86 62.30
N ARG A 4 -53.67 -41.90 61.38
CA ARG A 4 -54.68 -41.24 60.52
C ARG A 4 -55.58 -40.21 61.23
N ILE A 5 -55.41 -38.96 60.78
CA ILE A 5 -56.43 -37.92 60.45
C ILE A 5 -57.01 -37.08 61.59
N VAL A 6 -56.86 -35.75 61.47
CA VAL A 6 -57.92 -34.71 61.48
C VAL A 6 -57.36 -33.49 60.68
N LEU A 7 -57.69 -33.27 59.40
CA LEU A 7 -58.82 -32.51 58.82
C LEU A 7 -59.08 -31.14 59.47
N VAL A 8 -58.78 -30.03 58.77
CA VAL A 8 -59.75 -28.94 58.49
C VAL A 8 -59.26 -28.18 57.26
N SER A 9 -60.14 -28.09 56.25
CA SER A 9 -60.02 -27.23 55.06
C SER A 9 -60.75 -25.90 55.27
N LEU A 10 -60.48 -24.97 54.33
CA LEU A 10 -61.09 -23.65 54.05
C LEU A 10 -60.50 -22.48 54.85
N ALA A 11 -60.14 -21.33 54.26
CA ALA A 11 -60.55 -20.74 52.99
C ALA A 11 -59.47 -19.80 52.43
N ALA A 12 -59.68 -19.43 51.17
CA ALA A 12 -58.80 -18.73 50.24
C ALA A 12 -58.33 -17.32 50.64
N ALA A 13 -57.09 -17.00 50.27
CA ALA A 13 -56.68 -15.67 49.87
C ALA A 13 -55.90 -15.77 48.55
N VAL A 14 -56.36 -15.01 47.57
CA VAL A 14 -55.79 -14.88 46.23
C VAL A 14 -54.40 -14.23 46.35
N CYS A 15 -53.34 -14.95 45.98
CA CYS A 15 -52.05 -14.36 45.62
C CYS A 15 -51.81 -14.67 44.15
N ALA A 16 -51.79 -13.61 43.33
CA ALA A 16 -51.33 -13.67 41.95
C ALA A 16 -49.89 -14.20 41.93
N ALA A 17 -49.67 -15.30 41.22
CA ALA A 17 -48.33 -15.80 40.94
C ALA A 17 -47.62 -14.81 40.03
N ALA A 18 -46.62 -14.10 40.57
CA ALA A 18 -45.62 -13.43 39.75
C ALA A 18 -44.77 -14.51 39.09
N ILE A 19 -44.95 -14.69 37.78
CA ILE A 19 -44.04 -15.46 36.95
C ILE A 19 -42.72 -14.70 36.93
N THR A 20 -41.71 -15.22 37.64
CA THR A 20 -40.33 -14.77 37.49
C THR A 20 -39.85 -15.24 36.12
N LEU A 21 -39.96 -14.37 35.12
CA LEU A 21 -39.32 -14.53 33.83
C LEU A 21 -37.81 -14.47 34.09
N SER A 22 -37.16 -15.63 34.14
CA SER A 22 -35.70 -15.71 34.12
C SER A 22 -35.27 -15.29 32.71
N CYS A 23 -34.79 -14.06 32.58
CA CYS A 23 -34.01 -13.64 31.44
C CYS A 23 -32.71 -14.42 31.47
N VAL A 24 -32.63 -15.46 30.65
CA VAL A 24 -31.35 -15.93 30.11
C VAL A 24 -30.78 -14.74 29.36
N ALA A 25 -29.63 -14.24 29.80
CA ALA A 25 -28.84 -13.33 28.99
C ALA A 25 -28.39 -14.14 27.76
N ASN A 26 -29.00 -13.85 26.62
CA ASN A 26 -28.41 -14.20 25.34
C ASN A 26 -27.24 -13.22 25.18
N ASP A 27 -26.02 -13.74 25.29
CA ASP A 27 -24.81 -13.01 24.90
C ASP A 27 -24.77 -12.95 23.35
N ASP A 28 -25.63 -12.11 22.78
CA ASP A 28 -25.61 -11.70 21.38
C ASP A 28 -25.67 -10.16 21.33
N GLU A 29 -24.69 -9.50 21.97
CA GLU A 29 -24.35 -8.13 21.60
C GLU A 29 -23.49 -8.18 20.34
N HIS A 30 -24.17 -8.42 19.21
CA HIS A 30 -23.63 -8.11 17.89
C HIS A 30 -23.54 -6.58 17.82
N ASP A 31 -22.35 -6.04 18.05
CA ASP A 31 -22.00 -4.64 17.84
C ASP A 31 -22.33 -4.25 16.39
N PRO A 32 -23.34 -3.40 16.14
CA PRO A 32 -23.80 -3.09 14.79
C PRO A 32 -22.90 -2.05 14.08
N PHE A 33 -21.72 -1.73 14.63
CA PHE A 33 -20.75 -0.81 14.03
C PHE A 33 -19.39 -1.44 13.70
N ARG A 34 -19.26 -2.77 13.73
CA ARG A 34 -18.20 -3.44 12.96
C ARG A 34 -18.62 -3.49 11.50
N GLY A 35 -18.24 -2.47 10.74
CA GLY A 35 -18.20 -2.56 9.28
C GLY A 35 -17.27 -3.70 8.91
N ASP A 36 -17.85 -4.85 8.62
CA ASP A 36 -17.19 -6.04 8.11
C ASP A 36 -16.69 -5.76 6.69
N VAL A 37 -15.49 -5.19 6.60
CA VAL A 37 -14.78 -4.97 5.33
C VAL A 37 -13.57 -5.91 5.21
N THR A 38 -13.48 -6.94 6.06
CA THR A 38 -12.35 -7.88 6.02
C THR A 38 -12.77 -9.33 5.96
N PRO A 39 -12.03 -10.16 5.21
CA PRO A 39 -12.43 -11.53 4.91
C PRO A 39 -12.48 -12.41 6.17
N ALA A 40 -13.38 -13.39 6.15
CA ALA A 40 -13.58 -14.35 7.23
C ALA A 40 -12.29 -15.08 7.65
N PRO A 41 -12.13 -15.43 8.94
CA PRO A 41 -10.89 -15.97 9.51
C PRO A 41 -10.41 -17.32 8.93
N ASP A 42 -11.26 -18.03 8.19
CA ASP A 42 -10.94 -19.34 7.60
C ASP A 42 -10.39 -19.25 6.15
N ALA A 43 -10.35 -18.05 5.55
CA ALA A 43 -9.97 -17.83 4.15
C ALA A 43 -8.57 -17.22 4.00
N TRP A 44 -7.56 -17.85 4.59
CA TRP A 44 -6.16 -17.48 4.37
C TRP A 44 -5.64 -18.10 3.08
N ILE A 45 -4.78 -17.35 2.38
CA ILE A 45 -4.24 -17.77 1.08
C ILE A 45 -2.82 -18.29 1.28
N PRO A 46 -2.51 -19.54 0.89
CA PRO A 46 -1.17 -20.08 0.98
C PRO A 46 -0.16 -19.25 0.16
N ALA A 47 1.03 -19.08 0.71
CA ALA A 47 2.21 -18.54 0.05
C ALA A 47 3.37 -19.57 0.09
N PRO A 48 4.23 -19.63 -0.93
CA PRO A 48 4.18 -18.82 -2.14
C PRO A 48 2.98 -19.15 -3.03
N LEU A 49 2.48 -18.15 -3.76
CA LEU A 49 1.43 -18.35 -4.75
C LEU A 49 1.92 -19.29 -5.87
N PRO A 50 1.03 -20.14 -6.42
CA PRO A 50 1.42 -21.07 -7.50
C PRO A 50 1.83 -20.34 -8.78
N GLU A 51 1.22 -19.18 -9.05
CA GLU A 51 1.55 -18.30 -10.17
C GLU A 51 1.13 -16.86 -9.83
N ALA A 52 1.77 -15.88 -10.46
CA ALA A 52 1.40 -14.48 -10.42
C ALA A 52 0.05 -14.24 -11.10
N TYR A 53 -0.77 -13.34 -10.53
CA TYR A 53 -1.98 -12.88 -11.19
C TYR A 53 -1.67 -11.71 -12.12
N CYS A 54 -1.67 -11.98 -13.41
CA CYS A 54 -1.32 -10.99 -14.45
C CYS A 54 -2.45 -10.04 -14.81
N GLU A 55 -3.69 -10.39 -14.47
CA GLU A 55 -4.86 -9.60 -14.79
C GLU A 55 -5.76 -9.47 -13.57
N ILE A 56 -6.45 -8.34 -13.49
CA ILE A 56 -7.42 -8.06 -12.44
C ILE A 56 -8.71 -7.51 -13.03
N LEU A 57 -9.84 -8.08 -12.63
CA LEU A 57 -11.15 -7.54 -12.97
C LEU A 57 -11.47 -6.38 -12.02
N VAL A 58 -11.44 -5.16 -12.56
CA VAL A 58 -11.86 -3.95 -11.85
C VAL A 58 -13.34 -3.70 -12.15
N GLU A 59 -14.16 -3.71 -11.09
CA GLU A 59 -15.60 -3.50 -11.22
C GLU A 59 -15.94 -2.21 -11.98
N GLY A 60 -16.76 -2.33 -13.03
CA GLY A 60 -17.16 -1.18 -13.87
C GLY A 60 -16.08 -0.67 -14.85
N LYS A 61 -14.86 -1.21 -14.83
CA LYS A 61 -13.75 -0.81 -15.72
C LYS A 61 -13.20 -1.95 -16.58
N GLY A 62 -13.54 -3.20 -16.25
CA GLY A 62 -13.15 -4.39 -17.02
C GLY A 62 -11.83 -5.00 -16.52
N VAL A 63 -11.30 -5.92 -17.31
CA VAL A 63 -10.03 -6.60 -17.01
C VAL A 63 -8.86 -5.69 -17.35
N LYS A 64 -7.96 -5.51 -16.38
CA LYS A 64 -6.74 -4.70 -16.51
C LYS A 64 -5.50 -5.55 -16.30
N ASP A 65 -4.43 -5.19 -17.00
CA ASP A 65 -3.10 -5.76 -16.77
C ASP A 65 -2.60 -5.31 -15.39
N MET A 66 -2.06 -6.24 -14.61
CA MET A 66 -1.66 -5.99 -13.22
C MET A 66 -0.50 -4.99 -13.12
N GLU A 67 0.56 -5.24 -13.88
CA GLU A 67 1.86 -4.57 -13.72
C GLU A 67 1.95 -3.29 -14.56
N THR A 68 1.29 -3.24 -15.72
CA THR A 68 1.41 -2.13 -16.68
C THR A 68 0.19 -1.21 -16.71
N ASP A 69 -0.91 -1.56 -16.05
CA ASP A 69 -2.11 -0.72 -15.97
C ASP A 69 -2.57 -0.54 -14.52
N TYR A 70 -2.97 -1.61 -13.84
CA TYR A 70 -3.61 -1.55 -12.53
C TYR A 70 -2.74 -0.89 -11.45
N LEU A 71 -1.57 -1.46 -11.16
CA LEU A 71 -0.72 -1.00 -10.06
C LEU A 71 -0.18 0.42 -10.27
N PRO A 72 0.29 0.83 -11.46
CA PRO A 72 0.72 2.22 -11.69
C PRO A 72 -0.38 3.24 -11.39
N HIS A 73 -1.63 2.93 -11.74
CA HIS A 73 -2.77 3.80 -11.44
C HIS A 73 -3.08 3.83 -9.94
N VAL A 74 -3.12 2.66 -9.27
CA VAL A 74 -3.38 2.59 -7.83
C VAL A 74 -2.35 3.40 -7.05
N ILE A 75 -1.05 3.17 -7.25
CA ILE A 75 -0.03 3.86 -6.46
C ILE A 75 0.05 5.36 -6.77
N THR A 76 -0.33 5.77 -7.98
CA THR A 76 -0.45 7.19 -8.34
C THR A 76 -1.58 7.86 -7.58
N CYS A 77 -2.73 7.19 -7.47
CA CYS A 77 -3.88 7.71 -6.76
C CYS A 77 -3.70 7.73 -5.24
N GLU A 78 -3.01 6.73 -4.70
CA GLU A 78 -2.76 6.62 -3.26
C GLU A 78 -1.61 7.53 -2.83
N ASN A 79 -0.46 7.45 -3.50
CA ASN A 79 0.78 8.06 -3.01
C ASN A 79 1.61 8.74 -4.12
N GLY A 80 0.96 9.27 -5.18
CA GLY A 80 1.65 9.76 -6.38
C GLY A 80 2.68 10.88 -6.18
N GLY A 81 2.69 11.55 -5.02
CA GLY A 81 3.72 12.54 -4.67
C GLY A 81 4.98 11.96 -4.00
N ALA A 82 5.03 10.66 -3.71
CA ALA A 82 6.14 10.02 -3.02
C ALA A 82 7.41 9.90 -3.89
N ASN A 83 8.51 9.59 -3.21
CA ASN A 83 9.75 9.21 -3.87
C ASN A 83 9.74 7.69 -4.13
N LEU A 84 10.79 7.21 -4.79
CA LEU A 84 10.76 5.92 -5.48
C LEU A 84 10.60 4.77 -4.49
N GLU A 85 11.27 4.81 -3.34
CA GLU A 85 11.27 3.71 -2.36
C GLU A 85 9.91 3.60 -1.65
N ALA A 86 9.28 4.74 -1.30
CA ALA A 86 7.92 4.73 -0.77
C ALA A 86 6.89 4.28 -1.81
N LEU A 87 7.10 4.57 -3.11
CA LEU A 87 6.23 4.06 -4.18
C LEU A 87 6.42 2.55 -4.41
N LYS A 88 7.64 2.02 -4.31
CA LYS A 88 7.93 0.58 -4.36
C LYS A 88 7.24 -0.16 -3.21
N ALA A 89 7.35 0.35 -1.99
CA ALA A 89 6.65 -0.21 -0.83
C ALA A 89 5.12 -0.21 -1.06
N GLN A 90 4.59 0.89 -1.59
CA GLN A 90 3.17 1.01 -1.95
C GLN A 90 2.77 0.01 -3.06
N ALA A 91 3.60 -0.22 -4.06
CA ALA A 91 3.34 -1.19 -5.14
C ALA A 91 3.25 -2.63 -4.60
N ILE A 92 4.19 -3.03 -3.73
CA ILE A 92 4.20 -4.35 -3.09
C ILE A 92 2.98 -4.54 -2.19
N ALA A 93 2.62 -3.53 -1.39
CA ALA A 93 1.43 -3.58 -0.54
C ALA A 93 0.14 -3.67 -1.37
N ALA A 94 0.00 -2.83 -2.41
CA ALA A 94 -1.15 -2.87 -3.33
C ALA A 94 -1.26 -4.20 -4.08
N ARG A 95 -0.14 -4.76 -4.55
CA ARG A 95 -0.09 -6.07 -5.20
C ARG A 95 -0.51 -7.20 -4.25
N SER A 96 -0.06 -7.16 -2.99
CA SER A 96 -0.44 -8.15 -1.98
C SER A 96 -1.95 -8.17 -1.74
N VAL A 97 -2.56 -6.98 -1.64
CA VAL A 97 -4.01 -6.83 -1.53
C VAL A 97 -4.74 -7.28 -2.81
N ALA A 98 -4.23 -6.93 -4.00
CA ALA A 98 -4.82 -7.35 -5.28
C ALA A 98 -4.79 -8.89 -5.44
N TYR A 99 -3.65 -9.52 -5.16
CA TYR A 99 -3.51 -10.98 -5.16
C TYR A 99 -4.46 -11.63 -4.15
N TYR A 100 -4.63 -11.02 -2.98
CA TYR A 100 -5.58 -11.50 -1.99
C TYR A 100 -7.02 -11.53 -2.54
N TYR A 101 -7.46 -10.43 -3.15
CA TYR A 101 -8.81 -10.34 -3.73
C TYR A 101 -9.04 -11.35 -4.85
N ILE A 102 -8.07 -11.52 -5.75
CA ILE A 102 -8.22 -12.46 -6.87
C ILE A 102 -8.31 -13.90 -6.35
N ALA A 103 -7.46 -14.27 -5.40
CA ALA A 103 -7.45 -15.61 -4.83
C ALA A 103 -8.71 -15.93 -4.01
N ASN A 104 -9.32 -14.96 -3.33
CA ASN A 104 -10.48 -15.19 -2.46
C ASN A 104 -11.84 -14.94 -3.14
N GLN A 105 -11.93 -13.93 -4.01
CA GLN A 105 -13.21 -13.41 -4.54
C GLN A 105 -13.25 -13.35 -6.08
N GLY A 106 -12.09 -13.42 -6.75
CA GLY A 106 -11.99 -13.34 -8.20
C GLY A 106 -12.16 -11.93 -8.81
N SER A 107 -12.45 -10.90 -8.01
CA SER A 107 -12.56 -9.49 -8.46
C SER A 107 -12.23 -8.49 -7.35
N VAL A 108 -11.87 -7.26 -7.75
CA VAL A 108 -11.64 -6.11 -6.84
C VAL A 108 -12.70 -5.02 -7.08
N CYS A 109 -13.25 -4.47 -5.99
CA CYS A 109 -14.15 -3.33 -6.07
C CYS A 109 -13.38 -1.99 -6.21
N ASP A 110 -13.89 -1.02 -6.98
CA ASP A 110 -13.27 0.32 -7.15
C ASP A 110 -13.89 1.31 -6.14
N SER A 111 -13.63 1.10 -4.85
CA SER A 111 -14.13 1.95 -3.75
C SER A 111 -13.13 2.08 -2.61
N GLN A 112 -13.36 3.01 -1.68
CA GLN A 112 -12.52 3.17 -0.46
C GLN A 112 -12.48 1.92 0.44
N GLY A 113 -13.34 0.93 0.20
CA GLY A 113 -13.31 -0.37 0.90
C GLY A 113 -12.45 -1.44 0.22
N CYS A 114 -11.78 -1.12 -0.90
CA CYS A 114 -10.93 -2.04 -1.64
C CYS A 114 -9.62 -1.35 -2.06
N GLN A 115 -9.55 -0.81 -3.28
CA GLN A 115 -8.47 0.04 -3.78
C GLN A 115 -9.05 1.05 -4.77
N VAL A 116 -8.58 2.30 -4.75
CA VAL A 116 -9.01 3.31 -5.72
C VAL A 116 -8.15 3.19 -6.98
N TYR A 117 -8.69 2.54 -8.01
CA TYR A 117 -7.99 2.37 -9.29
C TYR A 117 -8.07 3.64 -10.15
N THR A 118 -9.12 4.48 -9.99
CA THR A 118 -9.22 5.73 -10.75
C THR A 118 -9.47 6.97 -9.87
N CYS A 119 -8.50 7.88 -9.86
CA CYS A 119 -8.59 9.21 -9.26
C CYS A 119 -8.54 10.35 -10.29
N GLY A 120 -8.49 10.02 -11.59
CA GLY A 120 -8.41 10.99 -12.69
C GLY A 120 -7.01 11.55 -12.96
N ALA A 121 -5.97 10.97 -12.34
CA ALA A 121 -4.57 11.27 -12.64
C ALA A 121 -3.95 10.12 -13.47
N GLU A 122 -3.11 10.49 -14.44
CA GLU A 122 -2.32 9.53 -15.22
C GLU A 122 -1.06 9.10 -14.43
N PRO A 123 -0.64 7.83 -14.50
CA PRO A 123 0.55 7.38 -13.81
C PRO A 123 1.81 8.09 -14.28
N SER A 124 2.64 8.53 -13.32
CA SER A 124 3.94 9.11 -13.63
C SER A 124 4.95 8.04 -14.07
N ALA A 125 6.01 8.44 -14.78
CA ALA A 125 7.12 7.52 -15.11
C ALA A 125 7.72 6.85 -13.86
N LYS A 126 7.76 7.57 -12.73
CA LYS A 126 8.21 7.04 -11.43
C LYS A 126 7.26 5.94 -10.90
N ALA A 127 5.95 6.07 -11.12
CA ALA A 127 5.00 5.05 -10.73
C ALA A 127 5.20 3.76 -11.55
N TYR A 128 5.37 3.88 -12.87
CA TYR A 128 5.72 2.72 -13.70
C TYR A 128 7.03 2.07 -13.27
N GLN A 129 8.06 2.89 -13.02
CA GLN A 129 9.36 2.41 -12.54
C GLN A 129 9.23 1.63 -11.21
N ALA A 130 8.49 2.17 -10.23
CA ALA A 130 8.31 1.52 -8.94
C ALA A 130 7.62 0.14 -9.06
N VAL A 131 6.65 0.02 -9.98
CA VAL A 131 5.95 -1.25 -10.22
C VAL A 131 6.87 -2.24 -10.93
N ALA A 132 7.57 -1.81 -11.98
CA ALA A 132 8.52 -2.65 -12.72
C ALA A 132 9.64 -3.19 -11.81
N GLU A 133 10.31 -2.32 -11.03
CA GLU A 133 11.39 -2.71 -10.11
C GLU A 133 10.92 -3.58 -8.93
N THR A 134 9.61 -3.75 -8.76
CA THR A 134 9.01 -4.66 -7.76
C THR A 134 8.08 -5.68 -8.40
N SER A 135 8.26 -5.96 -9.68
CA SER A 135 7.37 -6.84 -10.47
C SER A 135 7.15 -8.17 -9.75
N GLY A 136 5.87 -8.53 -9.58
CA GLY A 136 5.48 -9.78 -8.91
C GLY A 136 5.77 -9.87 -7.41
N GLN A 137 6.36 -8.86 -6.76
CA GLN A 137 6.69 -8.91 -5.33
C GLN A 137 5.47 -8.64 -4.43
N TYR A 138 5.27 -9.48 -3.42
CA TYR A 138 4.21 -9.40 -2.41
C TYR A 138 4.70 -9.83 -1.02
N ILE A 139 3.92 -9.52 0.02
CA ILE A 139 4.26 -9.80 1.42
C ILE A 139 3.60 -11.10 1.88
N ASN A 140 4.36 -11.95 2.57
CA ASN A 140 3.80 -13.10 3.28
C ASN A 140 4.49 -13.33 4.62
N TYR A 141 3.81 -14.08 5.49
CA TYR A 141 4.36 -14.56 6.74
C TYR A 141 3.94 -16.02 6.96
N ASN A 142 4.91 -16.87 7.34
CA ASN A 142 4.68 -18.26 7.70
C ASN A 142 3.84 -19.05 6.66
N GLY A 143 4.11 -18.80 5.38
CA GLY A 143 3.39 -19.44 4.27
C GLY A 143 1.96 -18.94 4.05
N VAL A 144 1.62 -17.74 4.54
CA VAL A 144 0.32 -17.09 4.34
C VAL A 144 0.53 -15.72 3.71
N LEU A 145 -0.18 -15.45 2.60
CA LEU A 145 -0.22 -14.13 1.96
C LEU A 145 -0.76 -13.08 2.95
N THR A 146 0.00 -12.01 3.14
CA THR A 146 -0.41 -10.90 3.99
C THR A 146 -1.33 -9.96 3.22
N TYR A 147 -2.50 -9.65 3.79
CA TYR A 147 -3.32 -8.53 3.37
C TYR A 147 -2.64 -7.25 3.87
N ALA A 148 -1.73 -6.71 3.07
CA ALA A 148 -0.89 -5.58 3.42
C ALA A 148 -1.72 -4.29 3.47
N PHE A 149 -2.45 -4.08 4.56
CA PHE A 149 -3.27 -2.88 4.76
C PHE A 149 -2.41 -1.62 4.63
N TYR A 150 -2.96 -0.57 4.04
CA TYR A 150 -2.33 0.73 4.00
C TYR A 150 -3.40 1.82 4.05
N VAL A 151 -3.04 2.98 4.57
CA VAL A 151 -3.90 4.16 4.66
C VAL A 151 -3.08 5.44 4.48
N ALA A 152 -3.74 6.58 4.26
CA ALA A 152 -3.06 7.87 4.12
C ALA A 152 -2.18 8.20 5.33
N GLY A 153 -2.75 8.13 6.53
CA GLY A 153 -2.07 8.46 7.78
C GLY A 153 -2.09 9.95 8.13
N ASP A 154 -1.16 10.39 8.98
CA ASP A 154 -0.99 11.78 9.39
C ASP A 154 -0.11 12.55 8.38
N PRO A 155 -0.62 13.58 7.68
CA PRO A 155 0.20 14.40 6.77
C PRO A 155 1.30 15.21 7.46
N ASN A 156 1.30 15.29 8.79
CA ASN A 156 2.30 15.98 9.59
C ASN A 156 3.20 15.02 10.38
N THR A 157 3.35 13.77 9.93
CA THR A 157 4.21 12.77 10.55
C THR A 157 5.64 13.31 10.79
N PRO A 158 6.10 13.41 12.04
CA PRO A 158 7.38 14.03 12.37
C PRO A 158 8.56 13.05 12.28
N PRO A 159 9.69 13.45 11.67
CA PRO A 159 10.95 12.72 11.80
C PRO A 159 11.58 12.91 13.19
N PRO A 160 12.50 12.02 13.62
CA PRO A 160 13.03 10.87 12.87
C PRO A 160 12.18 9.61 13.02
N ALA A 161 11.28 9.56 14.01
CA ALA A 161 10.50 8.35 14.29
C ALA A 161 9.50 8.02 13.17
N CYS A 162 9.06 9.02 12.41
CA CYS A 162 8.05 8.86 11.35
C CYS A 162 6.77 8.16 11.83
N VAL A 163 6.39 8.45 13.08
CA VAL A 163 5.17 8.00 13.76
C VAL A 163 4.20 9.19 13.83
N GLY A 164 3.06 9.10 13.16
CA GLY A 164 2.06 10.16 13.13
C GLY A 164 1.23 10.26 14.42
N ASN A 165 0.41 11.32 14.50
CA ASN A 165 -0.52 11.48 15.60
C ASN A 165 -1.77 10.60 15.37
N PRO A 166 -2.10 9.64 16.27
CA PRO A 166 -3.23 8.74 16.07
C PRO A 166 -4.58 9.46 15.99
N ASN A 167 -4.68 10.71 16.43
CA ASN A 167 -5.90 11.51 16.36
C ASN A 167 -6.08 12.24 15.02
N VAL A 168 -5.16 12.07 14.06
CA VAL A 168 -5.19 12.75 12.75
C VAL A 168 -5.45 11.74 11.64
N GLY A 169 -6.41 12.09 10.76
CA GLY A 169 -6.72 11.31 9.57
C GLY A 169 -7.01 9.85 9.91
N THR A 170 -6.28 8.96 9.25
CA THR A 170 -6.40 7.50 9.40
C THR A 170 -5.26 6.89 10.22
N GLU A 171 -4.43 7.70 10.88
CA GLU A 171 -3.22 7.22 11.58
C GLU A 171 -3.53 6.25 12.72
N HIS A 172 -4.71 6.31 13.33
CA HIS A 172 -5.14 5.34 14.36
C HIS A 172 -5.24 3.88 13.88
N TRP A 173 -5.22 3.63 12.56
CA TRP A 173 -5.18 2.29 12.00
C TRP A 173 -3.75 1.79 11.72
N VAL A 174 -2.78 2.69 11.69
CA VAL A 174 -1.37 2.42 11.38
C VAL A 174 -0.73 1.68 12.55
N THR A 175 0.15 0.73 12.25
CA THR A 175 0.89 -0.05 13.24
C THR A 175 2.39 0.12 13.03
N TYR A 176 3.18 0.20 14.10
CA TYR A 176 4.62 0.43 14.03
C TYR A 176 5.36 -0.80 14.57
N ASN A 177 5.74 -1.68 13.65
CA ASN A 177 6.24 -3.02 13.92
C ASN A 177 7.76 -3.16 13.67
N GLU A 178 8.49 -2.06 13.52
CA GLU A 178 9.95 -2.06 13.41
C GLU A 178 10.60 -2.79 14.59
N GLY A 179 11.49 -3.73 14.28
CA GLY A 179 12.12 -4.60 15.29
C GLY A 179 11.20 -5.62 15.95
N GLN A 180 9.90 -5.65 15.62
CA GLN A 180 8.95 -6.63 16.16
C GLN A 180 8.88 -7.86 15.26
N SER A 181 8.61 -9.01 15.87
CA SER A 181 8.44 -10.28 15.15
C SER A 181 7.52 -11.22 15.90
N SER A 182 7.03 -12.26 15.22
CA SER A 182 6.18 -13.29 15.83
C SER A 182 4.98 -12.67 16.57
N ALA A 183 4.69 -13.12 17.79
CA ALA A 183 3.55 -12.66 18.58
C ALA A 183 3.65 -11.20 19.05
N ASP A 184 4.80 -10.54 18.91
CA ASP A 184 4.97 -9.15 19.34
C ASP A 184 4.42 -8.15 18.32
N VAL A 185 4.22 -8.58 17.07
CA VAL A 185 3.70 -7.74 15.96
C VAL A 185 2.28 -7.25 16.27
N GLU A 186 2.08 -5.94 16.19
CA GLU A 186 0.78 -5.30 16.30
C GLU A 186 0.00 -5.45 14.99
N GLN A 187 -1.18 -6.08 15.08
CA GLN A 187 -2.12 -6.21 13.98
C GLN A 187 -3.01 -4.97 13.88
N THR A 188 -3.34 -4.54 12.66
CA THR A 188 -4.25 -3.41 12.49
C THR A 188 -5.68 -3.81 12.81
N ALA A 189 -6.43 -2.90 13.43
CA ALA A 189 -7.85 -3.09 13.69
C ALA A 189 -8.73 -2.86 12.44
N LEU A 190 -8.14 -2.52 11.28
CA LEU A 190 -8.84 -2.49 9.99
C LEU A 190 -9.34 -3.87 9.57
N GLY A 191 -8.69 -4.93 10.05
CA GLY A 191 -9.10 -6.30 9.80
C GLY A 191 -9.23 -7.15 11.04
N TRP A 192 -9.56 -8.41 10.79
CA TRP A 192 -9.62 -9.40 11.85
C TRP A 192 -8.26 -9.51 12.55
N VAL A 193 -8.28 -9.48 13.88
CA VAL A 193 -7.10 -9.65 14.73
C VAL A 193 -7.08 -11.10 15.19
N PHE A 194 -6.00 -11.81 14.86
CA PHE A 194 -5.83 -13.23 15.12
C PHE A 194 -5.00 -13.50 16.37
N GLU A 195 -5.20 -14.64 17.00
CA GLU A 195 -4.27 -15.13 18.01
C GLU A 195 -2.94 -15.57 17.35
N PRO A 196 -1.77 -15.40 17.99
CA PRO A 196 -0.46 -15.65 17.36
C PRO A 196 -0.23 -17.07 16.81
N ASN A 197 -1.01 -18.05 17.26
CA ASN A 197 -0.93 -19.45 16.81
C ASN A 197 -1.91 -19.79 15.68
N GLU A 198 -2.70 -18.84 15.20
CA GLU A 198 -3.64 -19.02 14.09
C GLU A 198 -2.96 -18.70 12.76
N ALA A 199 -3.31 -19.45 11.70
CA ALA A 199 -2.77 -19.20 10.36
C ALA A 199 -3.10 -17.77 9.86
N GLY A 200 -4.27 -17.25 10.22
CA GLY A 200 -4.68 -15.89 9.88
C GLY A 200 -3.80 -14.79 10.48
N PHE A 201 -2.96 -15.09 11.49
CA PHE A 201 -1.97 -14.15 11.98
C PHE A 201 -0.99 -13.69 10.88
N GLY A 202 -0.76 -14.51 9.84
CA GLY A 202 0.01 -14.08 8.67
C GLY A 202 -0.76 -13.19 7.69
N GLN A 203 -2.09 -13.24 7.73
CA GLN A 203 -2.95 -12.41 6.87
C GLN A 203 -2.98 -10.97 7.34
N ASN A 204 -3.15 -10.72 8.64
CA ASN A 204 -3.09 -9.37 9.20
C ASN A 204 -1.76 -9.20 9.94
N ARG A 205 -0.89 -8.35 9.39
CA ARG A 205 0.45 -8.08 9.95
C ARG A 205 0.66 -6.63 10.33
N GLY A 206 -0.38 -5.80 10.19
CA GLY A 206 -0.28 -4.36 10.41
C GLY A 206 -0.85 -3.53 9.26
N CYS A 207 -0.62 -2.22 9.34
CA CYS A 207 -1.05 -1.24 8.35
C CYS A 207 0.00 -0.16 8.12
N MET A 208 0.34 0.09 6.85
CA MET A 208 1.31 1.10 6.43
C MET A 208 0.68 2.50 6.32
N SER A 209 1.40 3.51 6.81
CA SER A 209 1.09 4.94 6.59
C SER A 209 1.74 5.44 5.30
N GLN A 210 0.97 6.00 4.37
CA GLN A 210 1.51 6.60 3.14
C GLN A 210 2.40 7.82 3.47
N TRP A 211 1.95 8.69 4.37
CA TRP A 211 2.74 9.84 4.83
C TRP A 211 3.94 9.42 5.67
N GLY A 212 3.80 8.39 6.51
CA GLY A 212 4.91 7.82 7.26
C GLY A 212 5.98 7.18 6.35
N ALA A 213 5.59 6.44 5.31
CA ALA A 213 6.52 5.89 4.32
C ALA A 213 7.33 6.98 3.61
N ARG A 214 6.70 8.11 3.25
CA ARG A 214 7.40 9.28 2.70
C ARG A 214 8.35 9.89 3.72
N CYS A 215 7.97 9.94 5.00
CA CYS A 215 8.86 10.44 6.04
C CYS A 215 10.12 9.57 6.17
N LEU A 216 9.95 8.24 6.20
CA LEU A 216 11.05 7.27 6.34
C LEU A 216 12.05 7.39 5.19
N GLU A 217 11.58 7.39 3.95
CA GLU A 217 12.45 7.56 2.78
C GLU A 217 13.16 8.93 2.80
N ASN A 218 12.42 10.02 3.05
CA ASN A 218 12.98 11.37 2.90
C ASN A 218 13.91 11.82 4.03
N ASN A 219 13.72 11.30 5.25
CA ASN A 219 14.44 11.78 6.44
C ASN A 219 15.40 10.73 7.00
N GLU A 220 15.07 9.44 6.87
CA GLU A 220 15.89 8.35 7.39
C GLU A 220 16.60 7.56 6.27
N GLY A 221 16.24 7.79 5.01
CA GLY A 221 16.87 7.13 3.85
C GLY A 221 16.49 5.66 3.71
N TYR A 222 15.32 5.27 4.23
CA TYR A 222 14.87 3.88 4.19
C TYR A 222 14.57 3.44 2.76
N ASP A 223 15.03 2.25 2.40
CA ASP A 223 14.58 1.54 1.21
C ASP A 223 13.18 0.94 1.39
N TYR A 224 12.59 0.46 0.30
CA TYR A 224 11.25 -0.12 0.34
C TYR A 224 11.12 -1.33 1.27
N GLN A 225 12.17 -2.14 1.44
CA GLN A 225 12.13 -3.32 2.31
C GLN A 225 12.07 -2.90 3.78
N GLN A 226 12.88 -1.90 4.15
CA GLN A 226 12.88 -1.30 5.48
C GLN A 226 11.54 -0.64 5.80
N VAL A 227 10.95 0.09 4.84
CA VAL A 227 9.60 0.65 5.00
C VAL A 227 8.57 -0.45 5.26
N LEU A 228 8.59 -1.55 4.49
CA LEU A 228 7.64 -2.64 4.69
C LEU A 228 7.82 -3.33 6.06
N ARG A 229 9.06 -3.63 6.46
CA ARG A 229 9.36 -4.21 7.79
C ARG A 229 8.94 -3.31 8.94
N PHE A 230 9.09 -1.98 8.78
CA PHE A 230 8.65 -0.99 9.76
C PHE A 230 7.15 -1.09 10.08
N TYR A 231 6.30 -1.42 9.11
CA TYR A 231 4.85 -1.52 9.32
C TYR A 231 4.33 -2.94 9.53
N TYR A 232 4.96 -3.95 8.91
CA TYR A 232 4.43 -5.33 8.90
C TYR A 232 5.26 -6.34 9.74
N GLY A 233 6.39 -5.91 10.29
CA GLY A 233 7.29 -6.69 11.14
C GLY A 233 8.49 -7.28 10.41
N GLU A 234 9.58 -7.50 11.15
CA GLU A 234 10.89 -7.93 10.66
C GLU A 234 10.90 -9.32 10.01
N ASP A 235 10.00 -10.18 10.45
CA ASP A 235 9.86 -11.59 10.04
C ASP A 235 8.90 -11.77 8.84
N THR A 236 8.41 -10.67 8.24
CA THR A 236 7.71 -10.75 6.96
C THR A 236 8.69 -10.99 5.82
N LEU A 237 8.24 -11.77 4.84
CA LEU A 237 8.99 -12.09 3.64
C LEU A 237 8.40 -11.32 2.46
N ILE A 238 9.28 -10.67 1.69
CA ILE A 238 8.94 -10.16 0.36
C ILE A 238 9.26 -11.30 -0.61
N THR A 239 8.22 -11.85 -1.23
CA THR A 239 8.34 -12.97 -2.18
C THR A 239 7.92 -12.51 -3.55
N GLN A 240 8.69 -12.90 -4.56
CA GLN A 240 8.35 -12.67 -5.95
C GLN A 240 7.53 -13.86 -6.48
N ALA A 241 6.32 -13.59 -6.96
CA ALA A 241 5.52 -14.59 -7.66
C ALA A 241 6.21 -14.96 -8.99
N GLN A 242 5.98 -16.20 -9.44
CA GLN A 242 6.46 -16.65 -10.75
C GLN A 242 5.32 -16.57 -11.77
N GLY A 243 5.60 -16.23 -13.03
CA GLY A 243 4.57 -16.21 -14.07
C GLY A 243 4.93 -15.34 -15.28
N ALA A 244 4.09 -15.39 -16.31
CA ALA A 244 4.37 -14.76 -17.61
C ALA A 244 4.43 -13.22 -17.60
N CYS A 245 3.84 -12.56 -16.59
CA CYS A 245 3.82 -11.10 -16.43
C CYS A 245 4.86 -10.58 -15.42
N VAL A 246 5.64 -11.47 -14.80
CA VAL A 246 6.65 -11.05 -13.83
C VAL A 246 7.97 -10.88 -14.56
N GLU A 247 8.57 -9.71 -14.41
CA GLU A 247 9.91 -9.44 -14.93
C GLU A 247 10.93 -10.29 -14.15
N ASP A 248 11.89 -10.88 -14.86
CA ASP A 248 13.02 -11.54 -14.22
C ASP A 248 13.94 -10.45 -13.66
N LEU A 249 13.75 -10.14 -12.38
CA LEU A 249 14.51 -9.10 -11.67
C LEU A 249 15.96 -9.55 -11.40
N GLY A 250 16.34 -10.77 -11.83
CA GLY A 250 17.59 -11.41 -11.45
C GLY A 250 17.61 -11.73 -9.96
N ASP A 251 18.34 -12.77 -9.59
CA ASP A 251 18.63 -13.06 -8.19
C ASP A 251 19.57 -11.96 -7.66
N GLY A 252 19.00 -10.80 -7.34
CA GLY A 252 19.69 -9.68 -6.72
C GLY A 252 20.05 -10.06 -5.29
N ASP A 253 21.05 -10.93 -5.14
CA ASP A 253 21.78 -11.08 -3.91
C ASP A 253 22.28 -9.68 -3.52
N GLY A 254 21.60 -9.07 -2.54
CA GLY A 254 22.09 -7.92 -1.84
C GLY A 254 23.39 -8.30 -1.14
N ASP A 255 24.51 -8.20 -1.84
CA ASP A 255 25.82 -8.24 -1.22
C ASP A 255 26.28 -6.81 -0.96
N SER A 256 25.94 -6.35 0.24
CA SER A 256 26.71 -5.31 0.92
C SER A 256 28.06 -5.93 1.31
N GLY A 257 29.00 -5.95 0.37
CA GLY A 257 30.31 -6.58 0.53
C GLY A 257 31.45 -5.60 0.28
N ASP A 258 32.03 -5.09 1.37
CA ASP A 258 33.28 -4.33 1.40
C ASP A 258 34.42 -5.05 0.65
N GLY A 259 35.20 -4.32 -0.16
CA GLY A 259 36.26 -4.93 -0.96
C GLY A 259 37.36 -4.00 -1.48
N ASP A 260 37.78 -2.98 -0.72
CA ASP A 260 39.04 -2.28 -1.01
C ASP A 260 40.24 -3.16 -0.61
N GLY A 261 40.55 -4.12 -1.48
CA GLY A 261 41.77 -4.91 -1.44
C GLY A 261 42.71 -4.47 -2.55
N ASP A 262 43.56 -3.48 -2.28
CA ASP A 262 44.70 -3.14 -3.14
C ASP A 262 45.68 -4.32 -3.16
N GLY A 263 45.57 -5.16 -4.20
CA GLY A 263 46.48 -6.24 -4.53
C GLY A 263 47.59 -5.76 -5.44
N ASP A 264 48.74 -5.44 -4.87
CA ASP A 264 50.00 -5.28 -5.58
C ASP A 264 50.48 -6.65 -6.14
N GLY A 265 50.71 -6.69 -7.45
CA GLY A 265 52.00 -7.12 -7.99
C GLY A 265 52.28 -8.62 -8.20
N ASP A 266 52.64 -8.89 -9.47
CA ASP A 266 53.68 -9.83 -9.92
C ASP A 266 53.31 -11.29 -10.24
N GLY A 267 52.96 -11.49 -11.52
CA GLY A 267 53.83 -12.18 -12.48
C GLY A 267 53.97 -13.70 -12.39
N ASP A 268 53.50 -14.40 -13.43
CA ASP A 268 54.24 -15.56 -13.96
C ASP A 268 53.96 -15.77 -15.45
N SER A 269 55.01 -16.18 -16.15
CA SER A 269 55.12 -16.33 -17.60
C SER A 269 54.89 -17.78 -17.99
N GLY A 270 54.30 -18.02 -19.17
CA GLY A 270 54.17 -19.36 -19.71
C GLY A 270 53.88 -19.37 -21.20
N ASP A 271 54.94 -19.38 -22.00
CA ASP A 271 54.94 -19.57 -23.45
C ASP A 271 54.48 -20.99 -23.86
N GLY A 272 53.86 -21.11 -25.03
CA GLY A 272 53.54 -22.41 -25.65
C GLY A 272 52.96 -22.29 -27.06
N ASP A 273 53.85 -22.33 -28.05
CA ASP A 273 53.60 -22.31 -29.50
C ASP A 273 52.78 -23.50 -30.02
N GLY A 274 52.06 -23.31 -31.13
CA GLY A 274 51.46 -24.40 -31.90
C GLY A 274 50.68 -23.96 -33.16
N ASP A 275 51.39 -23.79 -34.27
CA ASP A 275 50.87 -23.54 -35.62
C ASP A 275 49.89 -24.62 -36.13
N THR A 276 48.84 -24.23 -36.85
CA THR A 276 48.43 -24.95 -38.08
C THR A 276 47.58 -24.08 -39.01
N ASP A 277 48.06 -23.91 -40.25
CA ASP A 277 47.41 -23.26 -41.38
C ASP A 277 46.23 -24.10 -41.94
N SER A 278 45.16 -23.45 -42.44
CA SER A 278 44.68 -23.64 -43.82
C SER A 278 43.44 -22.78 -44.15
N TRP A 279 43.56 -22.12 -45.30
CA TRP A 279 42.71 -21.18 -46.01
C TRP A 279 41.30 -21.66 -46.41
N GLY A 280 40.36 -20.69 -46.47
CA GLY A 280 39.11 -20.82 -47.24
C GLY A 280 38.10 -19.71 -47.00
N GLU A 281 38.26 -18.58 -47.72
CA GLU A 281 37.26 -17.67 -48.32
C GLU A 281 35.87 -17.54 -47.64
N GLY A 282 35.31 -16.37 -47.32
CA GLY A 282 35.63 -14.97 -47.57
C GLY A 282 34.36 -14.17 -47.26
N ASP A 283 34.51 -12.92 -46.80
CA ASP A 283 33.70 -11.81 -47.31
C ASP A 283 34.24 -10.49 -46.75
N THR A 284 34.35 -9.53 -47.65
CA THR A 284 34.77 -8.16 -47.37
C THR A 284 33.61 -7.40 -46.72
N GLY A 285 33.71 -7.13 -45.42
CA GLY A 285 32.93 -6.12 -44.72
C GLY A 285 33.87 -5.33 -43.80
N PRO A 286 33.78 -3.99 -43.74
CA PRO A 286 34.63 -3.23 -42.85
C PRO A 286 34.16 -3.44 -41.41
N ASP A 287 35.00 -4.06 -40.60
CA ASP A 287 34.92 -3.94 -39.15
C ASP A 287 35.03 -2.45 -38.78
N SER A 288 33.98 -1.94 -38.16
CA SER A 288 34.12 -0.96 -37.10
C SER A 288 33.16 -1.36 -35.99
N ASP A 289 33.65 -2.23 -35.11
CA ASP A 289 33.34 -2.14 -33.69
C ASP A 289 33.41 -0.66 -33.30
N THR A 290 32.24 -0.06 -33.15
CA THR A 290 32.04 1.07 -32.28
C THR A 290 30.99 0.57 -31.32
N ASP A 291 31.36 0.37 -30.06
CA ASP A 291 30.46 0.03 -28.96
C ASP A 291 29.22 0.92 -29.04
N CYS A 292 28.15 0.41 -29.64
CA CYS A 292 26.90 1.13 -29.73
C CYS A 292 26.18 0.89 -28.41
N ASN A 293 26.58 1.62 -27.38
CA ASN A 293 25.89 1.58 -26.10
C ASN A 293 24.44 2.01 -26.34
N VAL A 294 23.50 1.14 -25.96
CA VAL A 294 22.07 1.39 -26.09
C VAL A 294 21.75 2.72 -25.40
N GLY A 295 21.12 3.64 -26.13
CA GLY A 295 20.85 5.01 -25.66
C GLY A 295 21.81 6.09 -26.17
N SER A 296 22.96 5.75 -26.75
CA SER A 296 23.93 6.73 -27.25
C SER A 296 23.60 7.27 -28.64
N LEU A 297 24.18 8.43 -29.00
CA LEU A 297 23.92 9.12 -30.28
C LEU A 297 24.14 8.21 -31.50
N GLY A 298 23.08 8.00 -32.27
CA GLY A 298 23.07 7.13 -33.46
C GLY A 298 22.88 5.64 -33.16
N CYS A 299 22.70 5.26 -31.90
CA CYS A 299 22.44 3.88 -31.47
C CYS A 299 20.96 3.62 -31.19
N VAL A 300 20.63 2.35 -31.02
CA VAL A 300 19.26 1.93 -30.69
C VAL A 300 18.82 2.49 -29.34
N CYS A 301 17.55 2.88 -29.24
CA CYS A 301 16.98 3.34 -27.98
C CYS A 301 16.93 2.20 -26.95
N THR A 302 16.87 2.55 -25.67
CA THR A 302 16.56 1.56 -24.63
C THR A 302 15.17 0.95 -24.87
N MET A 303 14.91 -0.24 -24.33
CA MET A 303 13.61 -0.92 -24.45
C MET A 303 12.42 -0.07 -23.94
N GLY A 304 12.68 0.97 -23.14
CA GLY A 304 11.71 1.97 -22.68
C GLY A 304 11.67 3.26 -23.51
N GLY A 305 12.29 3.32 -24.69
CA GLY A 305 12.29 4.49 -25.58
C GLY A 305 13.20 5.64 -25.13
N GLY A 306 14.07 5.42 -24.14
CA GLY A 306 14.99 6.43 -23.60
C GLY A 306 16.35 6.45 -24.30
N CYS A 307 16.95 7.64 -24.34
CA CYS A 307 18.31 7.92 -24.83
C CYS A 307 19.11 8.74 -23.80
N ASP A 308 20.42 8.85 -24.00
CA ASP A 308 21.31 9.69 -23.18
C ASP A 308 20.82 11.16 -23.15
N PRO A 309 21.11 11.92 -22.07
CA PRO A 309 20.61 13.29 -21.92
C PRO A 309 20.92 14.19 -23.13
N GLY A 310 19.88 14.84 -23.68
CA GLY A 310 19.96 15.71 -24.86
C GLY A 310 19.67 15.00 -26.19
N LEU A 311 19.29 13.72 -26.15
CA LEU A 311 18.86 12.93 -27.28
C LEU A 311 17.41 12.47 -27.10
N ILE A 312 16.71 12.26 -28.21
CA ILE A 312 15.36 11.70 -28.27
C ILE A 312 15.35 10.44 -29.14
N CYS A 313 14.46 9.51 -28.81
CA CYS A 313 14.26 8.30 -29.60
C CYS A 313 13.30 8.57 -30.77
N ILE A 314 13.78 8.42 -32.00
CA ILE A 314 12.98 8.50 -33.22
C ILE A 314 13.31 7.30 -34.09
N ASP A 315 12.29 6.54 -34.51
CA ASP A 315 12.43 5.36 -35.38
C ASP A 315 13.51 4.38 -34.87
N ASP A 316 13.46 4.06 -33.57
CA ASP A 316 14.39 3.18 -32.85
C ASP A 316 15.86 3.66 -32.82
N ALA A 317 16.14 4.93 -33.10
CA ALA A 317 17.48 5.51 -33.01
C ALA A 317 17.53 6.79 -32.16
N CYS A 318 18.60 6.96 -31.38
CA CYS A 318 18.83 8.16 -30.58
C CYS A 318 19.43 9.29 -31.42
N VAL A 319 18.67 10.37 -31.59
CA VAL A 319 19.05 11.56 -32.37
C VAL A 319 19.05 12.81 -31.50
N PRO A 320 19.85 13.85 -31.82
CA PRO A 320 19.83 15.10 -31.07
C PRO A 320 18.46 15.75 -31.15
N GLU A 321 18.02 16.35 -30.05
CA GLU A 321 16.85 17.24 -30.08
C GLU A 321 17.14 18.38 -31.05
N ALA A 322 16.40 18.45 -32.15
CA ALA A 322 16.54 19.55 -33.10
C ALA A 322 16.22 20.86 -32.37
N PRO A 323 17.05 21.92 -32.52
CA PRO A 323 16.64 23.23 -32.06
C PRO A 323 15.36 23.62 -32.80
N SER A 324 14.36 24.11 -32.07
CA SER A 324 13.22 24.77 -32.67
C SER A 324 13.71 26.01 -33.40
N ASP A 325 13.94 25.87 -34.71
CA ASP A 325 14.09 27.01 -35.60
C ASP A 325 12.73 27.72 -35.65
N ASP A 326 12.58 28.73 -34.78
CA ASP A 326 11.65 29.83 -35.00
C ASP A 326 12.10 30.55 -36.28
N ASP A 327 11.51 30.19 -37.42
CA ASP A 327 11.66 30.95 -38.67
C ASP A 327 10.29 31.48 -39.13
N ASP A 328 10.18 32.80 -39.08
CA ASP A 328 9.05 33.62 -39.46
C ASP A 328 8.80 33.53 -40.98
N GLY A 329 7.58 33.15 -41.37
CA GLY A 329 7.20 33.01 -42.78
C GLY A 329 5.73 33.37 -43.06
N GLU A 330 5.43 34.65 -43.02
CA GLU A 330 4.15 35.26 -43.38
C GLU A 330 3.73 34.99 -44.85
N SER A 331 2.51 34.52 -45.08
CA SER A 331 1.58 35.07 -46.11
C SER A 331 0.24 34.34 -46.10
N GLY A 332 -0.82 35.10 -45.83
CA GLY A 332 -2.15 34.56 -45.52
C GLY A 332 -3.10 34.36 -46.69
N VAL A 333 -4.34 34.02 -46.34
CA VAL A 333 -5.59 34.49 -46.97
C VAL A 333 -6.78 34.14 -46.07
N SER A 334 -7.53 35.18 -45.69
CA SER A 334 -9.00 35.26 -45.49
C SER A 334 -9.77 33.93 -45.57
N SER A 335 -10.64 33.55 -44.62
CA SER A 335 -11.85 34.31 -44.28
C SER A 335 -12.56 33.76 -43.03
N GLY A 336 -12.95 34.67 -42.13
CA GLY A 336 -14.26 34.71 -41.47
C GLY A 336 -14.60 33.62 -40.46
N PHE A 337 -14.57 33.94 -39.17
CA PHE A 337 -15.78 34.34 -38.43
C PHE A 337 -15.38 34.87 -37.04
N GLN A 338 -15.41 36.20 -36.94
CA GLN A 338 -15.81 37.03 -35.80
C GLN A 338 -17.06 36.43 -35.11
N ASP A 339 -17.22 36.38 -33.79
CA ASP A 339 -16.94 37.40 -32.77
C ASP A 339 -16.77 36.74 -31.37
N ASP A 340 -15.82 37.29 -30.60
CA ASP A 340 -15.95 37.88 -29.25
C ASP A 340 -16.66 37.07 -28.14
N ALA A 341 -16.23 37.03 -26.88
CA ALA A 341 -15.14 37.65 -26.12
C ALA A 341 -15.21 36.94 -24.73
N PHE A 342 -14.10 36.43 -24.19
CA PHE A 342 -13.21 37.10 -23.24
C PHE A 342 -13.68 37.06 -21.77
N ALA A 343 -12.68 36.89 -20.89
CA ALA A 343 -12.66 36.94 -19.42
C ALA A 343 -13.00 35.61 -18.70
N THR A 344 -12.02 34.76 -18.39
CA THR A 344 -11.03 34.79 -17.28
C THR A 344 -11.57 34.39 -15.90
N ALA A 345 -10.73 33.61 -15.23
CA ALA A 345 -10.57 33.44 -13.78
C ALA A 345 -11.12 32.13 -13.16
N ASP A 346 -10.14 31.30 -12.79
CA ASP A 346 -9.91 30.79 -11.44
C ASP A 346 -10.92 29.86 -10.78
N GLY A 347 -10.43 28.65 -10.50
CA GLY A 347 -10.37 28.13 -9.13
C GLY A 347 -11.66 27.55 -8.58
N CYS A 348 -11.92 26.26 -8.87
CA CYS A 348 -12.90 25.49 -8.09
C CYS A 348 -12.25 24.94 -6.81
N ALA A 349 -12.37 25.72 -5.74
CA ALA A 349 -12.31 25.21 -4.37
C ALA A 349 -13.68 24.65 -3.97
N CYS A 350 -13.74 23.36 -3.63
CA CYS A 350 -14.94 22.74 -3.07
C CYS A 350 -14.97 22.95 -1.55
N SER A 351 -15.77 23.91 -1.07
CA SER A 351 -16.18 23.98 0.34
C SER A 351 -17.69 23.77 0.48
N ALA A 352 -18.06 22.89 1.40
CA ALA A 352 -19.42 22.51 1.76
C ALA A 352 -20.31 23.70 2.15
N GLN A 353 -21.57 23.68 1.70
CA GLN A 353 -22.65 24.48 2.30
C GLN A 353 -23.46 23.64 3.30
N PRO A 354 -23.78 24.18 4.49
CA PRO A 354 -24.83 23.64 5.33
C PRO A 354 -26.20 24.18 4.89
N THR A 355 -27.20 23.31 4.92
CA THR A 355 -28.60 23.63 4.61
C THR A 355 -29.22 24.51 5.70
N THR A 356 -29.81 25.62 5.27
CA THR A 356 -30.68 26.52 6.04
C THR A 356 -32.05 25.88 6.31
N GLY A 357 -32.51 25.92 7.55
CA GLY A 357 -33.89 25.63 7.96
C GLY A 357 -34.42 26.70 8.91
N SER A 358 -35.59 27.24 8.58
CA SER A 358 -36.27 28.44 9.09
C SER A 358 -36.48 28.57 10.59
N GLY A 359 -36.57 29.83 11.03
CA GLY A 359 -36.66 30.24 12.43
C GLY A 359 -38.04 30.40 13.05
N ALA A 360 -38.02 30.85 14.30
CA ALA A 360 -39.05 31.63 14.98
C ALA A 360 -38.41 32.19 16.26
N GLY A 361 -38.47 33.51 16.45
CA GLY A 361 -37.87 34.18 17.60
C GLY A 361 -38.72 34.14 18.86
N ALA A 362 -38.08 34.38 20.01
CA ALA A 362 -38.58 35.21 21.12
C ALA A 362 -37.55 35.25 22.27
N GLY A 363 -37.24 36.47 22.73
CA GLY A 363 -37.26 36.80 24.16
C GLY A 363 -36.08 36.40 25.06
N ALA A 364 -35.16 37.35 25.24
CA ALA A 364 -34.73 37.98 26.51
C ALA A 364 -34.37 37.16 27.77
N LEU A 365 -33.35 37.71 28.48
CA LEU A 365 -32.88 37.46 29.86
C LEU A 365 -32.05 36.18 30.03
N GLY A 366 -30.91 36.13 30.73
CA GLY A 366 -30.21 37.08 31.59
C GLY A 366 -29.24 36.31 32.51
N MET A 367 -28.09 36.94 32.81
CA MET A 367 -27.23 36.75 34.00
C MET A 367 -26.54 35.40 34.33
N LEU A 368 -25.21 35.51 34.43
CA LEU A 368 -24.29 35.13 35.54
C LEU A 368 -24.43 33.80 36.32
N GLY A 369 -23.27 33.14 36.48
CA GLY A 369 -22.91 32.26 37.60
C GLY A 369 -21.78 31.30 37.24
N MET A 370 -20.49 31.66 37.27
CA MET A 370 -19.54 31.63 38.41
C MET A 370 -19.33 30.28 39.14
N LEU A 371 -18.04 29.87 39.17
CA LEU A 371 -17.33 28.98 40.13
C LEU A 371 -17.73 27.49 40.19
N GLY A 372 -16.83 26.51 40.38
CA GLY A 372 -15.40 26.54 40.66
C GLY A 372 -14.90 25.16 41.11
N MET A 373 -13.65 24.86 40.73
CA MET A 373 -12.57 24.22 41.51
C MET A 373 -12.76 22.93 42.35
N LEU A 374 -11.84 21.97 42.06
CA LEU A 374 -10.88 21.26 42.94
C LEU A 374 -11.22 19.89 43.60
N GLY A 375 -10.19 19.01 43.53
CA GLY A 375 -9.87 17.87 44.42
C GLY A 375 -9.89 16.52 43.69
N VAL A 376 -8.81 15.88 43.22
CA VAL A 376 -7.50 15.44 43.78
C VAL A 376 -7.59 14.42 44.93
N SER A 377 -7.04 13.21 44.65
CA SER A 377 -6.46 12.17 45.54
C SER A 377 -7.43 11.30 46.37
N ALA A 378 -7.21 10.00 46.60
CA ALA A 378 -6.21 9.00 46.20
C ALA A 378 -6.62 7.60 46.76
N ILE A 379 -5.82 6.55 46.41
CA ILE A 379 -5.62 5.28 47.16
C ILE A 379 -6.77 4.25 47.08
N GLY A 380 -6.59 2.95 46.77
CA GLY A 380 -5.40 2.14 46.54
C GLY A 380 -5.77 0.69 46.14
N ARG A 381 -4.85 0.03 45.45
CA ARG A 381 -4.86 -1.41 45.12
C ARG A 381 -4.63 -2.28 46.36
N PRO A 382 -5.18 -3.51 46.40
CA PRO A 382 -4.52 -4.62 47.07
C PRO A 382 -4.02 -5.66 46.06
N ARG A 383 -2.71 -5.96 46.18
CA ARG A 383 -2.01 -7.11 45.59
C ARG A 383 -2.69 -8.43 46.04
N ARG A 384 -2.98 -9.33 45.11
CA ARG A 384 -3.14 -10.77 45.41
C ARG A 384 -1.84 -11.50 45.12
N ARG A 385 -1.31 -12.15 46.15
CA ARG A 385 -0.18 -13.08 46.14
C ARG A 385 -0.56 -14.37 45.42
N SER A 386 0.38 -14.89 44.63
CA SER A 386 0.43 -16.29 44.24
C SER A 386 0.73 -17.17 45.46
N ARG A 387 0.12 -18.36 45.48
CA ARG A 387 0.61 -19.56 46.17
C ARG A 387 0.13 -20.78 45.40
N HIS A 388 1.13 -21.55 44.96
CA HIS A 388 1.18 -22.97 44.60
C HIS A 388 0.17 -23.53 43.60
#